data_AF-A0AAW8KL19-F1
#
_entry.id   AF-A0AAW8KL19-F1
#
_cell.length_a   1.000
_cell.length_b   1.000
_cell.length_c   1.000
_cell.angle_alpha   90.00
_cell.angle_beta   90.00
_cell.angle_gamma   90.00
#
_symmetry.space_group_name_H-M   'P 1'
#
loop_
_entity.id
_entity.type
_entity.pdbx_description
1 polymer ?
#
loop_
_entity_poly.entity_id
_entity_poly.type
_entity_poly.pdbx_seq_one_letter_code
_entity_poly.pdbx_strand_id
1 'polypeptide(L)' 'MPSVAPYRCAIVPMSERRINNSGGDYKAGDCEIIVPKPLSLETDTYILYKGKSYKVEQNSDYSDYADFYNYVGKRVSSF' A
#
# COMPACT_ATOMS: atom_id res chain seq x y z
N MET A 1 24.48 -2.00 3.43
CA MET A 1 23.08 -1.91 3.02
C MET A 1 22.32 -1.19 4.12
N PRO A 2 21.60 -0.09 3.86
CA PRO A 2 20.85 0.58 4.92
C PRO A 2 19.85 -0.42 5.49
N SER A 3 19.87 -0.61 6.81
CA SER A 3 18.95 -1.50 7.52
C SER A 3 17.54 -0.91 7.40
N VAL A 4 16.71 -1.47 6.52
CA VAL A 4 15.30 -1.08 6.43
C VAL A 4 14.62 -1.59 7.70
N ALA A 5 14.30 -0.69 8.63
CA ALA A 5 13.57 -1.06 9.83
C ALA A 5 12.17 -1.56 9.44
N PRO A 6 11.71 -2.71 9.98
CA PRO A 6 10.38 -3.22 9.66
C PRO A 6 9.31 -2.28 10.24
N TYR A 7 8.41 -1.81 9.37
CA TYR A 7 7.26 -1.01 9.79
C TYR A 7 6.09 -1.89 10.19
N ARG A 8 5.45 -1.57 11.31
CA ARG A 8 4.17 -2.19 11.69
C ARG A 8 3.04 -1.49 10.94
N CYS A 9 2.39 -2.23 10.06
CA CYS A 9 1.27 -1.77 9.26
C CYS A 9 0.21 -2.88 9.16
N ALA A 10 -1.03 -2.48 8.87
CA ALA A 10 -2.04 -3.41 8.42
C ALA A 10 -2.00 -3.46 6.87
N ILE A 11 -1.90 -4.67 6.32
CA ILE A 11 -1.96 -4.90 4.87
C ILE A 11 -3.29 -5.54 4.56
N VAL A 12 -4.15 -4.80 3.88
CA VAL A 12 -5.52 -5.18 3.54
C VAL A 12 -5.57 -5.52 2.05
N PRO A 13 -6.05 -6.71 1.65
CA PRO A 13 -6.26 -7.02 0.24
C PRO A 13 -7.21 -6.00 -0.39
N MET A 14 -6.95 -5.64 -1.65
CA MET A 14 -7.84 -4.73 -2.36
C MET A 14 -9.26 -5.27 -2.41
N SER A 15 -10.24 -4.47 -1.97
CA SER A 15 -11.65 -4.89 -1.96
C SER A 15 -12.21 -5.06 -3.39
N GLU A 16 -13.10 -6.04 -3.58
CA GLU A 16 -13.79 -6.27 -4.86
C GLU A 16 -14.52 -5.01 -5.36
N ARG A 17 -15.11 -4.25 -4.44
CA ARG A 17 -15.76 -2.97 -4.75
C ARG A 17 -14.79 -1.98 -5.40
N ARG A 18 -13.58 -1.81 -4.85
CA ARG A 18 -12.57 -0.91 -5.45
C ARG A 18 -12.07 -1.46 -6.77
N ILE A 19 -11.86 -2.76 -6.90
CA ILE A 19 -11.44 -3.41 -8.15
C ILE A 19 -12.47 -3.12 -9.26
N ASN A 20 -13.75 -3.40 -9.01
CA ASN A 20 -14.82 -3.21 -10.00
C ASN A 20 -15.02 -1.74 -10.37
N ASN A 21 -14.88 -0.82 -9.40
CA ASN A 21 -15.04 0.61 -9.63
C ASN A 21 -13.80 1.30 -10.21
N SER A 22 -12.66 0.60 -10.29
CA SER A 22 -11.40 1.16 -10.78
C SER A 22 -11.27 1.20 -12.30
N GLY A 23 -12.22 0.62 -13.04
CA GLY A 23 -12.11 0.52 -14.50
C GLY A 23 -10.96 -0.36 -15.00
N GLY A 24 -10.33 -1.15 -14.12
CA GLY A 24 -9.20 -2.04 -14.43
C GLY A 24 -7.85 -1.60 -13.85
N ASP A 25 -7.79 -0.46 -13.13
CA ASP A 25 -6.55 0.03 -12.53
C ASP A 25 -6.05 -0.84 -11.36
N TYR A 26 -6.98 -1.43 -10.60
CA TYR A 26 -6.69 -2.30 -9.47
C TYR A 26 -7.07 -3.75 -9.73
N LYS A 27 -6.30 -4.67 -9.14
CA LYS A 27 -6.48 -6.12 -9.25
C LYS A 27 -6.52 -6.77 -7.87
N ALA A 28 -7.01 -8.01 -7.81
CA ALA A 28 -7.04 -8.81 -6.57
C ALA A 28 -5.65 -9.06 -5.94
N GLY A 29 -4.57 -8.83 -6.70
CA GLY A 29 -3.21 -8.92 -6.19
C GLY A 29 -2.74 -7.69 -5.41
N ASP A 30 -3.41 -6.55 -5.57
CA ASP A 30 -3.04 -5.27 -4.96
C ASP A 30 -3.51 -5.19 -3.51
N CYS A 31 -2.99 -4.20 -2.78
CA CYS A 31 -3.33 -4.01 -1.37
C CYS A 31 -3.44 -2.54 -0.98
N GLU A 32 -4.10 -2.32 0.14
CA GLU A 32 -4.07 -1.10 0.92
C GLU A 32 -3.17 -1.32 2.14
N ILE A 33 -2.35 -0.32 2.46
CA ILE A 33 -1.41 -0.36 3.55
C ILE A 33 -1.83 0.76 4.51
N ILE A 34 -2.30 0.36 5.69
CA ILE A 34 -2.83 1.27 6.69
C ILE A 34 -1.83 1.37 7.83
N VAL A 35 -1.50 2.61 8.22
CA VAL A 35 -0.55 2.90 9.30
C VAL A 35 -1.08 4.00 10.21
N PRO A 36 -0.82 3.91 11.53
CA PRO A 36 -1.27 4.92 12.50
C PRO A 36 -0.36 6.16 12.54
N LYS A 37 0.80 6.11 11.90
CA LYS A 37 1.75 7.22 11.83
C LYS A 37 2.17 7.42 10.37
N PRO A 38 2.38 8.66 9.93
CA PRO A 38 2.76 8.92 8.55
C PRO A 38 4.09 8.25 8.28
N LEU A 39 4.14 7.49 7.19
CA LEU A 39 5.39 7.02 6.64
C LEU A 39 5.79 7.95 5.50
N SER A 40 7.08 8.31 5.43
CA SER A 40 7.65 9.02 4.28
C SER A 40 7.84 8.06 3.11
N LEU A 41 6.74 7.44 2.65
CA LEU A 41 6.69 6.61 1.46
C LEU A 41 6.30 7.51 0.29
N GLU A 42 7.27 7.82 -0.56
CA GLU A 42 6.99 8.47 -1.83
C GLU A 42 6.29 7.49 -2.79
N THR A 43 5.52 8.02 -3.73
CA THR A 43 5.09 7.25 -4.91
C THR A 43 6.33 6.68 -5.60
N ASP A 44 6.26 5.44 -6.07
CA ASP A 44 7.39 4.62 -6.56
C ASP A 44 8.28 3.95 -5.49
N THR A 45 7.96 4.09 -4.20
CA THR A 45 8.59 3.27 -3.16
C THR A 45 8.14 1.80 -3.28
N TYR A 46 9.08 0.86 -3.15
CA TYR A 46 8.80 -0.58 -3.17
C TYR A 46 8.77 -1.17 -1.76
N ILE A 47 7.72 -1.93 -1.48
CA ILE A 47 7.49 -2.59 -0.21
C ILE A 47 7.54 -4.10 -0.42
N LEU A 48 8.36 -4.78 0.37
CA LEU A 48 8.46 -6.23 0.38
C LEU A 48 7.60 -6.80 1.51
N TYR A 49 6.63 -7.63 1.16
CA TYR A 49 5.80 -8.33 2.13
C TYR A 49 5.53 -9.76 1.69
N LYS A 50 5.86 -10.74 2.55
CA LYS A 50 5.70 -12.19 2.28
C LYS A 50 6.28 -12.63 0.93
N GLY A 51 7.45 -12.10 0.56
CA GLY A 51 8.13 -12.41 -0.71
C GLY A 51 7.47 -11.81 -1.95
N LYS A 52 6.49 -10.91 -1.78
CA LYS A 52 5.86 -10.15 -2.87
C LYS A 52 6.26 -8.68 -2.76
N SER A 53 6.49 -8.07 -3.91
CA SER A 53 6.84 -6.66 -4.01
C SER A 53 5.62 -5.84 -4.44
N TYR A 54 5.44 -4.70 -3.78
CA TYR A 54 4.34 -3.77 -4.01
C TYR A 54 4.92 -2.38 -4.24
N LYS A 55 4.48 -1.71 -5.29
CA LYS A 55 4.85 -0.34 -5.60
C LYS A 55 3.78 0.60 -5.03
N VAL A 56 4.19 1.59 -4.24
CA VAL A 56 3.27 2.62 -3.73
C VAL A 56 2.86 3.55 -4.86
N GLU A 57 1.57 3.67 -5.15
CA GLU A 57 1.05 4.55 -6.22
C GLU A 57 0.21 5.71 -5.68
N GLN A 58 -0.41 5.55 -4.52
CA GLN A 58 -1.22 6.61 -3.91
C GLN A 58 -0.96 6.67 -2.41
N ASN A 59 -1.02 7.89 -1.89
CA ASN A 59 -1.01 8.19 -0.46
C ASN A 59 -2.28 8.99 -0.16
N SER A 60 -3.02 8.57 0.85
CA SER A 60 -4.23 9.23 1.31
C SER A 60 -4.15 9.43 2.81
N ASP A 61 -4.26 10.68 3.23
CA ASP A 61 -4.28 11.05 4.63
C ASP A 61 -5.71 11.05 5.16
N TYR A 62 -5.97 10.24 6.18
CA TYR A 62 -7.24 10.20 6.88
C TYR A 62 -7.09 10.60 8.36
N SER A 63 -5.96 11.21 8.75
CA SER A 63 -5.71 11.61 10.13
C SER A 63 -6.79 12.54 10.67
N ASP A 64 -7.37 13.38 9.81
CA ASP A 64 -8.42 14.34 10.19
C ASP A 64 -9.72 13.69 10.66
N TYR A 65 -9.99 12.44 10.27
CA TYR A 65 -11.26 11.76 10.54
C TYR A 65 -11.12 10.43 11.29
N ALA A 66 -9.94 9.79 11.24
CA ALA A 66 -9.77 8.43 11.73
C ALA A 66 -8.34 8.08 12.20
N ASP A 67 -7.45 9.07 12.38
CA ASP A 67 -6.09 8.88 12.92
C ASP A 67 -5.25 7.82 12.17
N PHE A 68 -5.44 7.67 10.85
CA PHE A 68 -4.65 6.75 10.04
C PHE A 68 -4.26 7.32 8.67
N TYR A 69 -3.22 6.74 8.09
CA TYR A 69 -2.75 7.00 6.73
C TYR A 69 -2.92 5.73 5.90
N ASN A 70 -3.35 5.89 4.65
CA ASN A 70 -3.54 4.79 3.72
C ASN A 70 -2.62 4.96 2.51
N TYR A 71 -1.96 3.87 2.12
CA TYR A 71 -1.14 3.81 0.92
C TYR A 71 -1.66 2.69 0.02
N VAL A 72 -1.80 2.97 -1.27
CA VAL A 72 -2.17 1.95 -2.25
C VAL A 72 -0.91 1.30 -2.79
N GLY A 73 -0.77 0.00 -2.55
CA GLY A 73 0.32 -0.84 -3.03
C GLY A 73 -0.12 -1.67 -4.23
N LYS A 74 0.43 -1.37 -5.41
CA LYS A 74 0.21 -2.14 -6.64
C LYS A 74 1.20 -3.28 -6.73
N ARG A 75 0.72 -4.50 -6.90
CA ARG A 75 1.59 -5.68 -6.97
C ARG A 75 2.40 -5.66 -8.25
N VAL A 76 3.71 -5.75 -8.11
CA VAL A 76 4.64 -5.92 -9.23
C VAL A 76 5.17 -7.35 -9.21
N SER A 77 5.17 -8.04 -10.35
CA SER A 77 5.93 -9.28 -10.47
C SER A 77 7.40 -8.91 -10.37
N SER A 78 8.12 -9.51 -9.42
CA SER A 78 9.58 -9.49 -9.49
C SER A 78 9.97 -10.18 -10.79
N PHE A 79 10.75 -9.47 -11.61
CA PHE A 79 11.37 -10.02 -12.81
C PHE A 79 12.28 -11.19 -12.46
#